data_AF-A0A822CEF0-F1
#
_entry.id   AF-A0A822CEF0-F1
#
_cell.length_a   1.000
_cell.length_b   1.000
_cell.length_c   1.000
_cell.angle_alpha   90.00
_cell.angle_beta   90.00
_cell.angle_gamma   90.00
#
_symmetry.space_group_name_H-M   'P 1'
#
loop_
_entity.id
_entity.type
_entity.pdbx_description
1 polymer ?
#
loop_
_entity_poly.entity_id
_entity_poly.type
_entity_poly.pdbx_seq_one_letter_code
_entity_poly.pdbx_strand_id
1 'polypeptide(L)'
;CVSTLTDMADGTSFLPVLSDTMSKTKLNPEKIKRLLFTSGKHYYTLNEERDKRKRDDTAIIRLEELCPFPADELRQEIKKYKNAKEFIWC
;
A
#
# COMPACT_ATOMS: atom_id res chain seq x y z
N CYS A 1 -0.27 -11.17 -9.24
CA CYS A 1 0.95 -10.50 -9.73
C CYS A 1 0.90 -10.44 -11.25
N VAL A 2 0.08 -9.56 -11.80
CA VAL A 2 -0.04 -9.33 -13.24
C VAL A 2 -0.22 -7.83 -13.44
N SER A 3 0.33 -7.29 -14.52
CA SER A 3 0.17 -5.89 -14.93
C SER A 3 -0.38 -5.86 -16.35
N THR A 4 -1.04 -4.77 -16.69
CA THR A 4 -1.56 -4.51 -18.04
C THR A 4 -0.51 -3.82 -18.90
N LEU A 5 -0.64 -3.85 -20.23
CA LEU A 5 0.28 -3.14 -21.12
C LEU A 5 0.24 -1.62 -20.91
N THR A 6 -0.91 -1.07 -20.50
CA THR A 6 -1.07 0.35 -20.18
C THR A 6 -0.26 0.80 -18.97
N ASP A 7 0.07 -0.11 -18.05
CA ASP A 7 0.93 0.21 -16.90
C ASP A 7 2.40 0.48 -17.33
N MET A 8 2.75 0.12 -18.58
CA MET A 8 4.08 0.30 -19.18
C MET A 8 4.07 1.25 -20.40
N ALA A 9 2.96 1.95 -20.65
CA ALA A 9 2.84 2.88 -21.76
C ALA A 9 3.59 4.19 -21.48
N ASP A 10 3.79 5.01 -22.52
CA ASP A 10 4.42 6.32 -22.37
C ASP A 10 3.66 7.18 -21.35
N GLY A 11 4.41 7.87 -20.50
CA GLY A 11 3.87 8.69 -19.41
C GLY A 11 3.70 7.94 -18.08
N THR A 12 3.94 6.62 -18.03
CA THR A 12 4.12 5.90 -16.76
C THR A 12 5.58 5.92 -16.30
N SER A 13 5.78 5.66 -15.02
CA SER A 13 7.12 5.60 -14.42
C SER A 13 7.13 4.62 -13.26
N PHE A 14 8.33 4.27 -12.79
CA PHE A 14 8.48 3.51 -11.57
C PHE A 14 7.89 4.29 -10.38
N LEU A 15 7.16 3.58 -9.53
CA LEU A 15 6.54 4.14 -8.34
C LEU A 15 7.28 3.62 -7.10
N PRO A 16 8.05 4.47 -6.40
CA PRO A 16 8.81 4.08 -5.20
C PRO A 16 7.92 3.55 -4.07
N VAL A 17 6.69 4.07 -3.99
CA VAL A 17 5.66 3.69 -3.02
C VAL A 17 4.37 3.38 -3.77
N LEU A 18 3.81 2.20 -3.52
CA LEU A 18 2.54 1.77 -4.11
C LEU A 18 1.43 1.75 -3.05
N SER A 19 0.36 2.48 -3.34
CA SER A 19 -0.86 2.52 -2.53
C SER A 19 -1.58 1.16 -2.51
N ASP A 20 -2.45 0.98 -1.52
CA ASP A 20 -3.24 -0.23 -1.35
C ASP A 20 -4.45 -0.28 -2.30
N THR A 21 -4.20 -0.55 -3.58
CA THR A 21 -5.21 -0.56 -4.64
C THR A 21 -5.84 -1.93 -4.90
N MET A 22 -5.18 -3.01 -4.48
CA MET A 22 -5.63 -4.39 -4.76
C MET A 22 -6.48 -4.99 -3.63
N SER A 23 -6.96 -4.18 -2.70
CA SER A 23 -7.92 -4.63 -1.70
C SER A 23 -9.26 -4.99 -2.38
N LYS A 24 -9.79 -6.19 -2.09
CA LYS A 24 -11.14 -6.57 -2.57
C LYS A 24 -12.23 -5.70 -1.96
N THR A 25 -11.96 -5.12 -0.79
CA THR A 25 -12.87 -4.19 -0.12
C THR A 25 -12.40 -2.78 -0.41
N LYS A 26 -13.29 -1.91 -0.90
CA LYS A 26 -12.98 -0.49 -1.05
C LYS A 26 -12.68 0.10 0.34
N LEU A 27 -11.41 0.35 0.62
CA LEU A 27 -10.98 0.93 1.88
C LEU A 27 -11.46 2.38 1.95
N ASN A 28 -12.10 2.75 3.06
CA ASN A 28 -12.34 4.15 3.37
C ASN A 28 -11.13 4.67 4.16
N PRO A 29 -10.34 5.63 3.63
CA PRO A 29 -9.17 6.16 4.33
C PRO A 29 -9.48 6.69 5.74
N GLU A 30 -10.70 7.15 5.99
CA GLU A 30 -11.14 7.62 7.32
C GLU A 30 -11.35 6.48 8.33
N LYS A 31 -11.58 5.24 7.88
CA LYS A 31 -11.72 4.08 8.78
C LYS A 31 -10.38 3.43 9.13
N ILE A 32 -9.33 3.75 8.38
CA ILE A 32 -8.02 3.14 8.57
C ILE A 32 -7.40 3.65 9.87
N LYS A 33 -7.09 2.69 10.75
CA LYS A 33 -6.43 2.94 12.05
C LYS A 33 -4.98 2.44 12.04
N ARG A 34 -4.65 1.50 11.14
CA ARG A 34 -3.35 0.83 11.09
C ARG A 34 -2.79 0.82 9.67
N LEU A 35 -1.52 1.17 9.56
CA LEU A 35 -0.76 1.13 8.31
C LEU A 35 0.33 0.07 8.41
N LEU A 36 0.25 -0.92 7.53
CA LEU A 36 1.26 -1.96 7.34
C LEU A 36 2.15 -1.52 6.18
N PHE A 37 3.45 -1.46 6.40
CA PHE A 37 4.46 -1.28 5.35
C PHE A 37 5.10 -2.62 5.06
N THR A 38 5.33 -2.90 3.79
CA THR A 38 6.02 -4.13 3.36
C THR A 38 6.77 -3.88 2.06
N SER A 39 7.64 -4.80 1.67
CA SER A 39 8.36 -4.75 0.39
C SER A 39 8.34 -6.11 -0.30
N GLY A 40 8.14 -6.10 -1.61
CA GLY A 40 8.13 -7.31 -2.45
C GLY A 40 6.95 -8.25 -2.16
N LYS A 41 7.22 -9.56 -2.26
CA LYS A 41 6.17 -10.60 -2.33
C LYS A 41 5.33 -10.75 -1.06
N HIS A 42 5.82 -10.31 0.09
CA HIS A 42 5.11 -10.51 1.37
C HIS A 42 3.75 -9.79 1.39
N TYR A 43 3.61 -8.73 0.57
CA TYR A 43 2.34 -8.05 0.31
C TYR A 43 1.17 -9.00 0.02
N TYR A 44 1.37 -10.00 -0.84
CA TYR A 44 0.28 -10.87 -1.27
C TYR A 44 -0.24 -11.72 -0.11
N THR A 45 0.66 -12.22 0.74
CA THR A 45 0.29 -12.97 1.95
C THR A 45 -0.48 -12.09 2.93
N LEU A 46 -0.02 -10.85 3.16
CA LEU A 46 -0.71 -9.91 4.05
C LEU A 46 -2.09 -9.52 3.52
N ASN A 47 -2.21 -9.30 2.20
CA ASN A 47 -3.47 -8.96 1.56
C ASN A 47 -4.48 -10.11 1.65
N GLU A 48 -4.06 -11.35 1.38
CA GLU A 48 -4.90 -12.54 1.54
C GLU A 48 -5.38 -12.73 2.99
N GLU A 49 -4.48 -12.56 3.96
CA GLU A 49 -4.84 -12.68 5.39
C GLU A 49 -5.79 -11.57 5.84
N ARG A 50 -5.60 -10.34 5.35
CA ARG A 50 -6.53 -9.24 5.61
C ARG A 50 -7.92 -9.56 5.06
N ASP A 51 -8.01 -10.04 3.83
CA ASP A 51 -9.27 -10.41 3.18
C ASP A 51 -9.96 -11.54 3.93
N LYS A 52 -9.23 -12.60 4.33
CA LYS A 52 -9.76 -13.71 5.15
C LYS A 52 -10.36 -13.21 6.47
N ARG A 53 -9.70 -12.23 7.10
CA ARG A 53 -10.15 -11.60 8.35
C ARG A 53 -11.19 -10.51 8.15
N LYS A 54 -11.54 -10.16 6.91
CA LYS A 54 -12.51 -9.12 6.54
C LYS A 54 -12.25 -7.78 7.24
N ARG A 55 -10.97 -7.39 7.36
CA ARG A 55 -10.60 -6.12 8.01
C ARG A 55 -10.65 -4.96 7.04
N ASP A 56 -11.42 -3.93 7.40
CA ASP A 56 -11.54 -2.65 6.67
C ASP A 56 -10.82 -1.49 7.36
N ASP A 57 -10.15 -1.74 8.49
CA ASP A 57 -9.46 -0.75 9.33
C ASP A 57 -7.93 -0.71 9.14
N THR A 58 -7.42 -1.52 8.20
CA THR A 58 -5.99 -1.72 7.98
C THR A 58 -5.65 -1.59 6.50
N ALA A 59 -4.71 -0.69 6.18
CA ALA A 59 -4.17 -0.54 4.83
C ALA A 59 -2.71 -1.04 4.76
N ILE A 60 -2.34 -1.58 3.60
CA ILE A 60 -1.03 -2.19 3.31
C ILE A 60 -0.36 -1.36 2.22
N ILE A 61 0.68 -0.61 2.59
CA ILE A 61 1.49 0.21 1.70
C ILE A 61 2.73 -0.59 1.31
N ARG A 62 3.08 -0.59 0.01
CA ARG A 62 4.30 -1.22 -0.47
C ARG A 62 5.40 -0.20 -0.69
N LEU A 63 6.58 -0.47 -0.13
CA LEU A 63 7.82 0.24 -0.44
C LEU A 63 8.58 -0.58 -1.48
N GLU A 64 8.60 -0.10 -2.72
CA GLU A 64 9.30 -0.74 -3.84
C GLU A 64 10.74 -0.22 -3.96
N GLU A 65 11.00 1.03 -3.54
CA GLU A 65 12.34 1.58 -3.41
C GLU A 65 12.74 1.71 -1.94
N LEU A 66 13.86 1.09 -1.57
CA LEU A 66 14.43 1.20 -0.22
C LEU A 66 15.59 2.20 -0.16
N CYS A 67 16.31 2.37 -1.26
CA CYS A 67 17.45 3.28 -1.37
C CYS A 67 17.53 3.90 -2.78
N PRO A 68 17.53 5.24 -2.91
CA PRO A 68 17.35 6.22 -1.83
C PRO A 68 15.99 6.07 -1.14
N PHE A 69 15.88 6.48 0.13
CA PHE A 69 14.63 6.27 0.88
C PHE A 69 13.55 7.26 0.38
N PRO A 70 12.38 6.79 -0.09
CA PRO A 70 11.35 7.64 -0.71
C PRO A 70 10.48 8.34 0.33
N ALA A 71 11.08 9.27 1.08
CA ALA A 71 10.43 9.92 2.22
C ALA A 71 9.22 10.79 1.81
N ASP A 72 9.29 11.44 0.66
CA ASP A 72 8.25 12.38 0.23
C ASP A 72 7.02 11.66 -0.32
N GLU A 73 7.21 10.64 -1.15
CA GLU A 73 6.17 9.75 -1.65
C GLU A 73 5.48 9.03 -0.50
N LEU A 74 6.25 8.50 0.44
CA LEU A 74 5.71 7.83 1.63
C LEU A 74 4.89 8.78 2.49
N ARG A 75 5.35 10.02 2.67
CA ARG A 75 4.62 11.05 3.42
C ARG A 75 3.31 11.43 2.72
N GLN A 76 3.31 11.53 1.39
CA GLN A 76 2.09 11.79 0.61
C GLN A 76 1.08 10.64 0.77
N GLU A 77 1.56 9.40 0.79
CA GLU A 77 0.70 8.23 1.00
C GLU A 77 0.09 8.20 2.41
N ILE A 78 0.91 8.39 3.45
CA ILE A 78 0.45 8.39 4.84
C ILE A 78 -0.60 9.48 5.10
N LYS A 79 -0.46 10.66 4.47
CA LYS A 79 -1.41 11.78 4.60
C LYS A 79 -2.84 11.43 4.19
N LYS A 80 -3.04 10.40 3.35
CA LYS A 80 -4.38 9.91 2.97
C LYS A 80 -5.13 9.34 4.17
N TYR A 81 -4.43 8.81 5.18
CA TYR A 81 -4.99 8.07 6.30
C TYR A 81 -4.91 8.86 7.62
N LYS A 82 -5.74 9.90 7.75
CA LYS A 82 -5.70 10.84 8.89
C LYS A 82 -5.95 10.20 10.27
N ASN A 83 -6.64 9.07 10.30
CA ASN A 83 -7.03 8.37 11.54
C ASN A 83 -6.07 7.22 11.91
N ALA A 84 -4.99 7.02 11.13
CA ALA A 84 -4.00 6.00 11.42
C ALA A 84 -3.19 6.36 12.68
N LYS A 85 -3.14 5.43 13.62
CA LYS A 85 -2.39 5.56 14.90
C LYS A 85 -1.25 4.56 15.01
N GLU A 86 -1.32 3.46 14.27
CA GLU A 86 -0.34 2.38 14.30
C GLU A 86 0.36 2.27 12.95
N PHE A 87 1.69 2.19 12.99
CA PHE A 87 2.57 2.06 11.83
C PHE A 87 3.45 0.84 12.08
N ILE A 88 3.35 -0.17 11.21
CA ILE A 88 3.98 -1.48 11.41
C ILE A 88 4.74 -1.85 10.14
N TRP A 89 5.98 -2.32 10.27
CA TRP A 89 6.74 -2.92 9.16
C TRP A 89 6.62 -4.45 9.20
N CYS A 90 6.32 -5.07 8.07
CA CYS A 90 6.13 -6.52 7.90
C CYS A 90 6.96 -7.08 6.76
#